data_AF-A0A832X011-F1
#
_entry.id   AF-A0A832X011-F1
#
_cell.length_a   1.000
_cell.length_b   1.000
_cell.length_c   1.000
_cell.angle_alpha   90.00
_cell.angle_beta   90.00
_cell.angle_gamma   90.00
#
_symmetry.space_group_name_H-M   'P 1'
#
loop_
_entity.id
_entity.type
_entity.pdbx_description
1 polymer ?
#
loop_
_entity_poly.entity_id
_entity_poly.type
_entity_poly.pdbx_seq_one_letter_code
_entity_poly.pdbx_strand_id
1 'polypeptide(L)'
;MKEENKIFSYLIANRKWILWAILIVGGFFFLNKRYTSVNGSFKTVDMIILLFWIALLLMPFFQEINFYGLKLKKEIDELRFDVDKQFIDLSRQFISLRSEINNSNENHSQLTNTVVIPPLSDSQLSKREEIDRRILEETLEAWGIKKPSDESELTKAPDDVLYLFSVRYQIETELKRILNEISPISHEVSLNNNVRRRPTSKIVDYLARLGYIDSSVASIIMQIHGITSRAIHGEEISKGQFNFVHGTAPDLITILKEIKILG
;
A
#
# COMPACT_ATOMS: atom_id res chain seq x y z
N MET A 1 24.85 -40.49 -24.70
CA MET A 1 25.99 -39.65 -25.17
C MET A 1 26.07 -38.23 -24.60
N LYS A 2 25.04 -37.37 -24.64
CA LYS A 2 25.17 -35.97 -24.15
C LYS A 2 25.04 -35.81 -22.62
N GLU A 3 24.35 -36.72 -21.93
CA GLU A 3 24.18 -36.69 -20.47
C GLU A 3 25.32 -37.38 -19.70
N GLU A 4 25.87 -38.47 -20.23
CA GLU A 4 26.98 -39.20 -19.61
C GLU A 4 28.21 -38.30 -19.41
N ASN A 5 28.48 -37.42 -20.38
CA ASN A 5 29.59 -36.46 -20.32
C ASN A 5 29.41 -35.37 -19.24
N LYS A 6 28.17 -35.05 -18.85
CA LYS A 6 27.88 -34.08 -17.77
C LYS A 6 28.15 -34.69 -16.41
N ILE A 7 27.79 -35.96 -16.22
CA ILE A 7 28.06 -36.67 -14.96
C ILE A 7 29.57 -36.82 -14.75
N PHE A 8 30.33 -37.15 -15.81
CA PHE A 8 31.78 -37.21 -15.75
C PHE A 8 32.42 -35.85 -15.47
N SER A 9 31.90 -34.74 -16.01
CA SER A 9 32.45 -33.40 -15.72
C SER A 9 32.18 -32.94 -14.29
N TYR A 10 31.00 -33.26 -13.73
CA TYR A 10 30.67 -33.00 -12.32
C TYR A 10 31.49 -33.86 -11.35
N LEU A 11 31.76 -35.12 -11.71
CA LEU A 11 32.72 -35.93 -10.96
C LEU A 11 34.09 -35.25 -10.98
N ILE A 12 34.68 -35.00 -12.15
CA ILE A 12 36.05 -34.46 -12.25
C ILE A 12 36.24 -33.12 -11.48
N ALA A 13 35.22 -32.27 -11.42
CA ALA A 13 35.27 -31.00 -10.68
C ALA A 13 35.33 -31.16 -9.14
N ASN A 14 34.84 -32.28 -8.59
CA ASN A 14 34.63 -32.42 -7.16
C ASN A 14 35.62 -33.41 -6.53
N ARG A 15 36.86 -32.97 -6.27
CA ARG A 15 38.00 -33.81 -5.82
C ARG A 15 37.74 -34.75 -4.61
N LYS A 16 36.63 -34.56 -3.90
CA LYS A 16 36.15 -35.43 -2.81
C LYS A 16 35.75 -36.84 -3.27
N TRP A 17 35.20 -37.04 -4.47
CA TRP A 17 34.79 -38.39 -4.91
C TRP A 17 35.98 -39.36 -5.06
N ILE A 18 37.18 -38.84 -5.33
CA ILE A 18 38.42 -39.64 -5.39
C ILE A 18 38.71 -40.26 -4.02
N LEU A 19 38.48 -39.50 -2.94
CA LEU A 19 38.63 -39.99 -1.56
C LEU A 19 37.59 -41.08 -1.25
N TRP A 20 36.35 -40.94 -1.74
CA TRP A 20 35.31 -41.96 -1.61
C TRP A 20 35.61 -43.21 -2.43
N ALA A 21 36.13 -43.07 -3.64
CA ALA A 21 36.54 -44.20 -4.47
C ALA A 21 37.71 -44.97 -3.84
N ILE A 22 38.72 -44.26 -3.32
CA ILE A 22 39.82 -44.86 -2.56
C ILE A 22 39.29 -45.57 -1.31
N LEU A 23 38.32 -44.96 -0.61
CA LEU A 23 37.71 -45.60 0.53
C LEU A 23 36.98 -46.90 0.10
N ILE A 24 36.02 -46.83 -0.81
CA ILE A 24 35.24 -48.02 -1.21
C ILE A 24 36.14 -49.16 -1.72
N VAL A 25 37.17 -48.85 -2.52
CA VAL A 25 38.12 -49.84 -3.03
C VAL A 25 39.01 -50.40 -1.91
N GLY A 26 39.48 -49.55 -0.99
CA GLY A 26 40.30 -49.98 0.15
C GLY A 26 39.53 -50.86 1.14
N GLY A 27 38.27 -50.51 1.42
CA GLY A 27 37.36 -51.31 2.26
C GLY A 27 37.03 -52.66 1.61
N PHE A 28 36.75 -52.66 0.30
CA PHE A 28 36.51 -53.89 -0.45
C PHE A 28 37.75 -54.80 -0.47
N PHE A 29 38.95 -54.24 -0.69
CA PHE A 29 40.19 -55.01 -0.65
C PHE A 29 40.47 -55.59 0.74
N PHE A 30 40.24 -54.82 1.81
CA PHE A 30 40.38 -55.28 3.20
C PHE A 30 39.42 -56.44 3.50
N LEU A 31 38.15 -56.31 3.12
CA LEU A 31 37.15 -57.36 3.30
C LEU A 31 37.50 -58.62 2.49
N ASN A 32 37.98 -58.48 1.25
CA ASN A 32 38.29 -59.63 0.40
C ASN A 32 39.55 -60.38 0.88
N LYS A 33 40.59 -59.66 1.33
CA LYS A 33 41.77 -60.22 2.01
C LYS A 33 41.42 -60.90 3.33
N ARG A 34 40.45 -60.36 4.08
CA ARG A 34 40.03 -60.95 5.36
C ARG A 34 39.13 -62.16 5.17
N TYR A 35 38.21 -62.11 4.21
CA TYR A 35 37.34 -63.23 3.84
C TYR A 35 38.17 -64.47 3.46
N THR A 36 39.27 -64.27 2.73
CA THR A 36 40.20 -65.35 2.36
C THR A 36 41.10 -65.82 3.51
N SER A 37 41.18 -65.08 4.63
CA SER A 37 42.13 -65.35 5.72
C SER A 37 41.48 -65.81 7.04
N VAL A 38 40.16 -65.88 7.15
CA VAL A 38 39.47 -66.15 8.43
C VAL A 38 38.39 -67.21 8.29
N ASN A 39 38.74 -68.46 8.63
CA ASN A 39 37.75 -69.46 9.02
C ASN A 39 37.24 -69.21 10.45
N GLY A 40 36.48 -68.12 10.62
CA GLY A 40 35.46 -68.04 11.68
C GLY A 40 35.78 -67.34 13.01
N SER A 41 36.75 -66.43 13.13
CA SER A 41 36.77 -65.53 14.32
C SER A 41 37.19 -64.09 13.98
N PHE A 42 36.25 -63.16 14.13
CA PHE A 42 36.54 -61.71 14.09
C PHE A 42 37.33 -61.35 15.35
N LYS A 43 38.53 -60.78 15.18
CA LYS A 43 39.31 -60.25 16.32
C LYS A 43 38.77 -58.88 16.70
N THR A 44 38.85 -58.50 17.98
CA THR A 44 38.43 -57.18 18.48
C THR A 44 39.07 -56.01 17.71
N VAL A 45 40.31 -56.20 17.25
CA VAL A 45 41.04 -55.23 16.41
C VAL A 45 40.37 -55.04 15.04
N ASP A 46 39.82 -56.09 14.43
CA ASP A 46 39.12 -56.01 13.14
C ASP A 46 37.83 -55.17 13.29
N MET A 47 37.15 -55.31 14.43
CA MET A 47 35.93 -54.55 14.75
C MET A 47 36.23 -53.07 14.99
N ILE A 48 37.35 -52.74 15.65
CA ILE A 48 37.78 -51.35 15.86
C ILE A 48 38.14 -50.68 14.52
N ILE A 49 38.87 -51.38 13.65
CA ILE A 49 39.23 -50.86 12.32
C ILE A 49 37.97 -50.61 11.47
N LEU A 50 37.00 -51.54 11.51
CA LEU A 50 35.72 -51.40 10.81
C LEU A 50 34.88 -50.23 11.36
N LEU A 51 34.85 -50.05 12.68
CA LEU A 51 34.11 -48.96 13.31
C LEU A 51 34.73 -47.59 12.97
N PHE A 52 36.06 -47.50 12.96
CA PHE A 52 36.77 -46.29 12.53
C PHE A 52 36.51 -45.98 11.05
N TRP A 53 36.43 -47.02 10.22
CA TRP A 53 36.04 -46.94 8.81
C TRP A 53 34.65 -46.38 8.59
N ILE A 54 33.66 -46.88 9.35
CA ILE A 54 32.27 -46.41 9.30
C ILE A 54 32.18 -44.96 9.77
N ALA A 55 32.92 -44.59 10.82
CA ALA A 55 32.97 -43.21 11.32
C ALA A 55 33.53 -42.24 10.26
N LEU A 56 34.56 -42.64 9.51
CA LEU A 56 35.13 -41.83 8.42
C LEU A 56 34.14 -41.66 7.25
N LEU A 57 33.36 -42.71 6.94
CA LEU A 57 32.29 -42.67 5.94
C LEU A 57 31.13 -41.74 6.35
N LEU A 58 30.83 -41.68 7.65
CA LEU A 58 29.76 -40.85 8.20
C LEU A 58 30.18 -39.40 8.47
N MET A 59 31.47 -39.12 8.63
CA MET A 59 32.03 -37.76 8.86
C MET A 59 31.47 -36.67 7.92
N PRO A 60 31.36 -36.86 6.59
CA PRO A 60 30.79 -35.85 5.70
C PRO A 60 29.28 -35.62 5.88
N PHE A 61 28.53 -36.62 6.37
CA PHE A 61 27.10 -36.44 6.69
C PHE A 61 26.91 -35.51 7.89
N PHE A 62 27.85 -35.47 8.85
CA PHE A 62 27.78 -34.54 9.98
C PHE A 62 27.95 -33.06 9.59
N GLN A 63 28.50 -32.76 8.41
CA GLN A 63 28.56 -31.37 7.91
C GLN A 63 27.23 -30.90 7.30
N GLU A 64 26.32 -31.81 6.94
CA GLU A 64 25.01 -31.49 6.34
C GLU A 64 23.87 -31.48 7.37
N ILE A 65 24.05 -32.06 8.55
CA ILE A 65 23.03 -32.08 9.62
C ILE A 65 22.82 -30.69 10.25
N ASN A 66 23.72 -29.73 10.04
CA ASN A 66 23.55 -28.33 10.46
C ASN A 66 22.70 -27.46 9.49
N PHE A 67 22.10 -28.03 8.43
CA PHE A 67 21.33 -27.25 7.44
C PHE A 67 19.80 -27.26 7.60
N TYR A 68 19.23 -28.10 8.48
CA TYR A 68 17.78 -28.33 8.50
C TYR A 68 16.95 -27.37 9.38
N GLY A 69 17.58 -26.51 10.19
CA GLY A 69 16.86 -25.49 10.98
C GLY A 69 16.82 -24.10 10.34
N LEU A 70 17.90 -23.70 9.66
CA LEU A 70 18.04 -22.35 9.09
C LEU A 70 17.46 -22.24 7.67
N LYS A 71 17.54 -23.30 6.85
CA LYS A 71 16.90 -23.30 5.52
C LYS A 71 15.38 -23.33 5.59
N LEU A 72 14.80 -24.11 6.50
CA LEU A 72 13.35 -24.22 6.66
C LEU A 72 12.74 -22.91 7.17
N LYS A 73 13.42 -22.24 8.11
CA LYS A 73 13.02 -20.92 8.59
C LYS A 73 13.14 -19.86 7.50
N LYS A 74 14.23 -19.90 6.71
CA LYS A 74 14.44 -18.98 5.58
C LYS A 74 13.43 -19.22 4.44
N GLU A 75 13.12 -20.47 4.10
CA GLU A 75 12.08 -20.80 3.11
C GLU A 75 10.69 -20.40 3.61
N ILE A 76 10.37 -20.54 4.91
CA ILE A 76 9.09 -20.08 5.47
C ILE A 76 9.01 -18.55 5.45
N ASP A 77 10.09 -17.85 5.80
CA ASP A 77 10.13 -16.38 5.77
C ASP A 77 10.07 -15.84 4.33
N GLU A 78 10.75 -16.49 3.38
CA GLU A 78 10.65 -16.17 1.94
C GLU A 78 9.27 -16.50 1.38
N LEU A 79 8.64 -17.61 1.78
CA LEU A 79 7.29 -17.97 1.34
C LEU A 79 6.24 -17.00 1.89
N ARG A 80 6.37 -16.56 3.16
CA ARG A 80 5.51 -15.52 3.74
C ARG A 80 5.67 -14.19 3.01
N PHE A 81 6.91 -13.79 2.74
CA PHE A 81 7.21 -12.57 2.00
C PHE A 81 6.65 -12.61 0.57
N ASP A 82 6.76 -13.74 -0.12
CA ASP A 82 6.20 -13.92 -1.46
C ASP A 82 4.67 -13.98 -1.46
N VAL A 83 4.02 -14.52 -0.42
CA VAL A 83 2.56 -14.49 -0.27
C VAL A 83 2.07 -13.06 -0.02
N ASP A 84 2.72 -12.30 0.87
CA ASP A 84 2.36 -10.90 1.12
C ASP A 84 2.54 -10.04 -0.13
N LYS A 85 3.65 -10.26 -0.86
CA LYS A 85 3.92 -9.57 -2.12
C LYS A 85 2.90 -9.94 -3.20
N GLN A 86 2.56 -11.21 -3.33
CA GLN A 86 1.50 -11.66 -4.24
C GLN A 86 0.15 -11.09 -3.85
N PHE A 87 -0.18 -10.96 -2.57
CA PHE A 87 -1.45 -10.39 -2.10
C PHE A 87 -1.52 -8.87 -2.35
N ILE A 88 -0.42 -8.16 -2.14
CA ILE A 88 -0.27 -6.73 -2.48
C ILE A 88 -0.38 -6.53 -3.98
N ASP A 89 0.26 -7.39 -4.79
CA ASP A 89 0.18 -7.32 -6.25
C ASP A 89 -1.22 -7.66 -6.76
N LEU A 90 -1.88 -8.68 -6.20
CA LEU A 90 -3.27 -9.00 -6.48
C LEU A 90 -4.19 -7.82 -6.13
N SER A 91 -3.97 -7.18 -4.99
CA SER A 91 -4.74 -6.01 -4.56
C SER A 91 -4.55 -4.84 -5.52
N ARG A 92 -3.32 -4.62 -6.01
CA ARG A 92 -3.03 -3.63 -7.05
C ARG A 92 -3.71 -3.96 -8.37
N GLN A 93 -3.67 -5.23 -8.79
CA GLN A 93 -4.34 -5.73 -10.00
C GLN A 93 -5.87 -5.62 -9.88
N PHE A 94 -6.46 -5.87 -8.72
CA PHE A 94 -7.89 -5.68 -8.47
C PHE A 94 -8.29 -4.21 -8.53
N ILE A 95 -7.46 -3.31 -7.99
CA ILE A 95 -7.66 -1.86 -8.09
C ILE A 95 -7.58 -1.40 -9.56
N SER A 96 -6.62 -1.93 -10.35
CA SER A 96 -6.49 -1.60 -11.77
C SER A 96 -7.62 -2.18 -12.62
N LEU A 97 -8.06 -3.42 -12.37
CA LEU A 97 -9.18 -4.04 -13.07
C LEU A 97 -10.50 -3.31 -12.79
N ARG A 98 -10.73 -2.88 -11.55
CA ARG A 98 -11.88 -2.02 -11.22
C ARG A 98 -11.81 -0.66 -11.95
N SER A 99 -10.60 -0.12 -12.13
CA SER A 99 -10.39 1.11 -12.90
C SER A 99 -10.62 0.92 -14.41
N GLU A 100 -10.32 -0.25 -14.95
CA GLU A 100 -10.44 -0.56 -16.38
C GLU A 100 -11.88 -0.93 -16.77
N ILE A 101 -12.60 -1.65 -15.91
CA ILE A 101 -14.03 -1.96 -16.10
C ILE A 101 -14.91 -0.70 -16.11
N ASN A 102 -14.49 0.37 -15.41
CA ASN A 102 -15.18 1.66 -15.45
C ASN A 102 -14.77 2.56 -16.64
N ASN A 103 -13.74 2.18 -17.42
CA ASN A 103 -13.15 2.98 -18.49
C ASN A 103 -13.41 2.42 -19.91
N SER A 104 -14.23 1.38 -20.06
CA SER A 104 -14.57 0.83 -21.39
C SER A 104 -15.62 1.63 -22.18
N ASN A 105 -15.92 2.87 -21.76
CA ASN A 105 -16.63 3.85 -22.60
C ASN A 105 -15.70 5.01 -22.97
N GLU A 106 -15.18 4.94 -24.19
CA GLU A 106 -14.75 6.00 -25.11
C GLU A 106 -14.41 7.39 -24.52
N ASN A 107 -13.12 7.76 -24.58
CA ASN A 107 -12.60 8.86 -25.41
C ASN A 107 -11.19 9.29 -24.97
N HIS A 108 -10.26 9.31 -25.92
CA HIS A 108 -8.92 9.87 -25.77
C HIS A 108 -9.01 11.38 -25.42
N SER A 109 -8.83 11.72 -24.14
CA SER A 109 -8.43 13.06 -23.72
C SER A 109 -7.46 12.92 -22.54
N GLN A 110 -6.46 13.80 -22.52
CA GLN A 110 -5.28 13.78 -21.67
C GLN A 110 -5.61 13.46 -20.20
N LEU A 111 -5.24 12.25 -19.75
CA LEU A 111 -5.59 11.71 -18.44
C LEU A 111 -4.73 12.33 -17.32
N THR A 112 -5.17 13.45 -16.76
CA THR A 112 -4.98 13.68 -15.32
C THR A 112 -5.93 12.72 -14.60
N ASN A 113 -5.49 11.49 -14.34
CA ASN A 113 -6.29 10.44 -13.72
C ASN A 113 -6.54 10.75 -12.23
N THR A 114 -7.42 11.70 -11.95
CA THR A 114 -7.98 11.87 -10.60
C THR A 114 -9.18 10.94 -10.52
N VAL A 115 -8.97 9.72 -10.03
CA VAL A 115 -10.05 8.78 -9.76
C VAL A 115 -10.86 9.33 -8.57
N VAL A 116 -11.95 10.02 -8.86
CA VAL A 116 -12.88 10.51 -7.83
C VAL A 116 -13.79 9.34 -7.44
N ILE A 117 -13.48 8.69 -6.32
CA ILE A 117 -14.36 7.66 -5.75
C ILE A 117 -15.48 8.37 -4.99
N PRO A 118 -16.75 8.23 -5.40
CA PRO A 118 -17.86 8.82 -4.66
C PRO A 118 -17.98 8.16 -3.27
N PRO A 119 -18.46 8.92 -2.26
CA PRO A 119 -18.84 8.29 -0.98
C PRO A 119 -19.94 7.25 -1.23
N LEU A 120 -19.98 6.23 -0.36
CA LEU A 120 -21.03 5.22 -0.37
C LEU A 120 -22.41 5.86 -0.09
N SER A 121 -23.48 5.25 -0.59
CA SER A 121 -24.83 5.68 -0.23
C SER A 121 -25.15 5.36 1.24
N ASP A 122 -26.09 6.08 1.84
CA ASP A 122 -26.49 5.86 3.25
C ASP A 122 -26.90 4.39 3.52
N SER A 123 -27.58 3.74 2.57
CA SER A 123 -27.97 2.33 2.64
C SER A 123 -26.78 1.34 2.58
N GLN A 124 -25.68 1.75 1.96
CA GLN A 124 -24.44 0.98 1.92
C GLN A 124 -23.59 1.25 3.16
N LEU A 125 -23.57 2.49 3.65
CA LEU A 125 -22.87 2.89 4.87
C LEU A 125 -23.41 2.11 6.07
N SER A 126 -24.74 2.05 6.25
CA SER A 126 -25.35 1.34 7.38
C SER A 126 -25.02 -0.16 7.41
N LYS A 127 -25.02 -0.82 6.25
CA LYS A 127 -24.66 -2.25 6.14
C LYS A 127 -23.19 -2.52 6.41
N ARG A 128 -22.34 -1.52 6.22
CA ARG A 128 -20.89 -1.66 6.24
C ARG A 128 -20.26 -1.16 7.53
N GLU A 129 -20.93 -0.26 8.25
CA GLU A 129 -20.45 0.31 9.50
C GLU A 129 -20.00 -0.76 10.50
N GLU A 130 -20.80 -1.82 10.70
CA GLU A 130 -20.46 -2.87 11.65
C GLU A 130 -19.24 -3.69 11.22
N ILE A 131 -19.11 -3.95 9.92
CA ILE A 131 -17.96 -4.66 9.34
C ILE A 131 -16.70 -3.80 9.47
N ASP A 132 -16.77 -2.53 9.07
CA ASP A 132 -15.65 -1.60 9.13
C ASP A 132 -15.23 -1.37 10.59
N ARG A 133 -16.18 -1.30 11.54
CA ARG A 133 -15.88 -1.18 12.98
C ARG A 133 -15.11 -2.40 13.51
N ARG A 134 -15.55 -3.62 13.14
CA ARG A 134 -14.86 -4.85 13.53
C ARG A 134 -13.42 -4.88 12.99
N ILE A 135 -13.24 -4.51 11.72
CA ILE A 135 -11.90 -4.42 11.11
C ILE A 135 -11.02 -3.44 11.89
N LEU A 136 -11.54 -2.28 12.26
CA LEU A 136 -10.79 -1.30 13.05
C LEU A 136 -10.44 -1.83 14.44
N GLU A 137 -11.35 -2.52 15.13
CA GLU A 137 -11.11 -3.13 16.44
C GLU A 137 -10.03 -4.21 16.37
N GLU A 138 -10.14 -5.15 15.42
CA GLU A 138 -9.14 -6.19 15.18
C GLU A 138 -7.76 -5.59 14.83
N THR A 139 -7.75 -4.52 14.03
CA THR A 139 -6.51 -3.82 13.66
C THR A 139 -5.86 -3.13 14.86
N LEU A 140 -6.65 -2.46 15.70
CA LEU A 140 -6.16 -1.81 16.91
C LEU A 140 -5.55 -2.83 17.88
N GLU A 141 -6.21 -3.97 18.08
CA GLU A 141 -5.69 -5.07 18.90
C GLU A 141 -4.40 -5.65 18.31
N ALA A 142 -4.40 -5.97 17.01
CA ALA A 142 -3.25 -6.54 16.32
C ALA A 142 -2.03 -5.59 16.34
N TRP A 143 -2.26 -4.28 16.25
CA TRP A 143 -1.19 -3.27 16.27
C TRP A 143 -0.84 -2.81 17.69
N GLY A 144 -1.52 -3.33 18.72
CA GLY A 144 -1.29 -2.95 20.12
C GLY A 144 -1.63 -1.49 20.43
N ILE A 145 -2.48 -0.85 19.62
CA ILE A 145 -2.87 0.55 19.77
C ILE A 145 -4.02 0.63 20.77
N LYS A 146 -3.79 1.30 21.89
CA LYS A 146 -4.86 1.61 22.84
C LYS A 146 -5.62 2.84 22.37
N LYS A 147 -6.95 2.74 22.30
CA LYS A 147 -7.80 3.92 22.10
C LYS A 147 -7.56 4.90 23.28
N PRO A 148 -7.40 6.20 23.00
CA PRO A 148 -7.39 7.21 24.06
C PRO A 148 -8.69 7.18 24.86
N SER A 149 -8.61 7.59 26.12
CA SER A 149 -9.77 7.65 27.02
C SER A 149 -10.73 8.80 26.70
N ASP A 150 -10.27 9.83 26.00
CA ASP A 150 -11.07 10.97 25.57
C ASP A 150 -11.12 11.02 24.04
N GLU A 151 -12.29 10.69 23.48
CA GLU A 151 -12.55 10.73 22.03
C GLU A 151 -12.54 12.17 21.48
N SER A 152 -12.78 13.18 22.33
CA SER A 152 -12.80 14.58 21.90
C SER A 152 -11.39 15.08 21.57
N GLU A 153 -10.35 14.53 22.19
CA GLU A 153 -8.96 14.87 21.88
C GLU A 153 -8.52 14.34 20.51
N LEU A 154 -9.12 13.26 20.02
CA LEU A 154 -8.79 12.66 18.72
C LEU A 154 -9.23 13.50 17.52
N THR A 155 -10.24 14.34 17.70
CA THR A 155 -10.87 15.11 16.61
C THR A 155 -10.73 16.62 16.80
N LYS A 156 -10.03 17.05 17.85
CA LYS A 156 -9.83 18.46 18.16
C LYS A 156 -8.88 19.11 17.15
N ALA A 157 -9.41 20.03 16.37
CA ALA A 157 -8.63 20.94 15.54
C ALA A 157 -8.37 22.27 16.28
N PRO A 158 -7.29 23.00 15.95
CA PRO A 158 -7.08 24.36 16.47
C PRO A 158 -8.22 25.31 16.05
N ASP A 159 -8.57 26.26 16.93
CA ASP A 159 -9.65 27.23 16.68
C ASP A 159 -9.45 28.03 15.38
N ASP A 160 -8.21 28.39 15.08
CA ASP A 160 -7.85 29.08 13.83
C ASP A 160 -8.19 28.24 12.59
N VAL A 161 -7.95 26.92 12.65
CA VAL A 161 -8.28 25.99 11.56
C VAL A 161 -9.79 25.86 11.42
N LEU A 162 -10.52 25.78 12.54
CA LEU A 162 -11.99 25.75 12.54
C LEU A 162 -12.57 27.03 11.90
N TYR A 163 -12.02 28.20 12.24
CA TYR A 163 -12.41 29.46 11.62
C TYR A 163 -12.15 29.46 10.12
N LEU A 164 -10.94 29.08 9.68
CA LEU A 164 -10.60 29.02 8.25
C LEU A 164 -11.48 28.01 7.48
N PHE A 165 -11.82 26.88 8.09
CA PHE A 165 -12.76 25.92 7.53
C PHE A 165 -14.15 26.53 7.38
N SER A 166 -14.64 27.25 8.39
CA SER A 166 -15.94 27.95 8.34
C SER A 166 -15.98 29.00 7.23
N VAL A 167 -14.91 29.77 7.04
CA VAL A 167 -14.79 30.76 5.95
C VAL A 167 -14.86 30.07 4.60
N ARG A 168 -14.09 29.00 4.39
CA ARG A 168 -14.11 28.25 3.13
C ARG A 168 -15.50 27.67 2.85
N TYR A 169 -16.12 27.09 3.87
CA TYR A 169 -17.47 26.55 3.77
C TYR A 169 -18.47 27.60 3.30
N GLN A 170 -18.44 28.80 3.88
CA GLN A 170 -19.37 29.88 3.51
C GLN A 170 -19.14 30.38 2.08
N ILE A 171 -17.88 30.62 1.69
CA ILE A 171 -17.56 31.05 0.33
C ILE A 171 -18.01 30.01 -0.69
N GLU A 172 -17.70 28.72 -0.49
CA GLU A 172 -18.12 27.66 -1.41
C GLU A 172 -19.64 27.49 -1.47
N THR A 173 -20.34 27.73 -0.34
CA THR A 173 -21.80 27.69 -0.29
C THR A 173 -22.41 28.80 -1.15
N GLU A 174 -21.94 30.03 -1.01
CA GLU A 174 -22.43 31.16 -1.81
C GLU A 174 -22.08 31.01 -3.30
N LEU A 175 -20.87 30.54 -3.64
CA LEU A 175 -20.50 30.26 -5.03
C LEU A 175 -21.40 29.20 -5.67
N LYS A 176 -21.75 28.15 -4.93
CA LYS A 176 -22.68 27.11 -5.39
C LYS A 176 -24.11 27.66 -5.52
N ARG A 177 -24.56 28.48 -4.56
CA ARG A 177 -25.86 29.16 -4.63
C ARG A 177 -25.97 29.98 -5.91
N ILE A 178 -25.03 30.89 -6.16
CA ILE A 178 -24.99 31.75 -7.36
C ILE A 178 -24.98 30.88 -8.62
N LEU A 179 -24.11 29.86 -8.68
CA LEU A 179 -24.03 28.96 -9.84
C LEU A 179 -25.38 28.27 -10.14
N ASN A 180 -26.07 27.79 -9.10
CA ASN A 180 -27.36 27.11 -9.24
C ASN A 180 -28.46 28.07 -9.71
N GLU A 181 -28.44 29.32 -9.24
CA GLU A 181 -29.38 30.35 -9.68
C GLU A 181 -29.15 30.73 -11.17
N ILE A 182 -27.89 30.83 -11.63
CA ILE A 182 -27.56 31.26 -13.01
C ILE A 182 -27.99 30.23 -14.05
N SER A 183 -27.93 28.95 -13.68
CA SER A 183 -28.18 27.84 -14.59
C SER A 183 -29.26 26.92 -14.01
N PRO A 184 -30.57 27.23 -14.20
CA PRO A 184 -31.66 26.38 -13.74
C PRO A 184 -31.67 24.99 -14.39
N ILE A 185 -31.05 24.84 -15.57
CA ILE A 185 -30.80 23.54 -16.24
C ILE A 185 -29.97 22.60 -15.33
N SER A 186 -29.33 23.15 -14.29
CA SER A 186 -28.70 22.37 -13.25
C SER A 186 -29.69 21.66 -12.32
N HIS A 187 -30.99 21.96 -12.22
CA HIS A 187 -31.85 21.21 -11.28
C HIS A 187 -32.12 19.76 -11.72
N GLU A 188 -32.33 19.49 -13.01
CA GLU A 188 -32.41 18.10 -13.51
C GLU A 188 -31.02 17.44 -13.61
N VAL A 189 -29.97 18.22 -13.90
CA VAL A 189 -28.59 17.70 -14.02
C VAL A 189 -27.84 17.64 -12.68
N SER A 190 -28.33 18.27 -11.60
CA SER A 190 -27.74 18.24 -10.25
C SER A 190 -28.16 17.03 -9.42
N LEU A 191 -29.22 16.33 -9.86
CA LEU A 191 -29.47 14.94 -9.48
C LEU A 191 -28.43 14.00 -10.11
N ASN A 192 -27.80 14.41 -11.22
CA ASN A 192 -26.66 13.72 -11.78
C ASN A 192 -25.36 14.31 -11.17
N ASN A 193 -24.51 13.47 -10.60
CA ASN A 193 -23.42 13.85 -9.69
C ASN A 193 -22.31 14.78 -10.25
N ASN A 194 -22.44 15.30 -11.47
CA ASN A 194 -21.42 16.06 -12.19
C ASN A 194 -21.44 17.57 -11.93
N VAL A 195 -22.58 18.17 -11.56
CA VAL A 195 -22.61 19.60 -11.19
C VAL A 195 -22.04 19.83 -9.78
N ARG A 196 -22.24 18.86 -8.87
CA ARG A 196 -21.76 18.91 -7.47
C ARG A 196 -20.23 18.93 -7.33
N ARG A 197 -19.47 18.57 -8.38
CA ARG A 197 -18.03 18.30 -8.31
C ARG A 197 -17.17 19.30 -9.10
N ARG A 198 -17.68 20.49 -9.38
CA ARG A 198 -16.85 21.51 -10.03
C ARG A 198 -15.85 22.07 -9.02
N PRO A 199 -14.53 22.04 -9.31
CA PRO A 199 -13.54 22.70 -8.46
C PRO A 199 -13.88 24.18 -8.28
N THR A 200 -13.61 24.74 -7.10
CA THR A 200 -13.89 26.14 -6.77
C THR A 200 -13.32 27.08 -7.84
N SER A 201 -12.11 26.83 -8.33
CA SER A 201 -11.48 27.60 -9.40
C SER A 201 -12.30 27.63 -10.70
N LYS A 202 -12.96 26.52 -11.06
CA LYS A 202 -13.82 26.45 -12.25
C LYS A 202 -15.12 27.22 -12.06
N ILE A 203 -15.68 27.22 -10.84
CA ILE A 203 -16.85 28.03 -10.53
C ILE A 203 -16.49 29.51 -10.61
N VAL A 204 -15.39 29.91 -9.98
CA VAL A 204 -14.90 31.30 -9.98
C VAL A 204 -14.62 31.79 -11.40
N ASP A 205 -13.88 31.03 -12.21
CA ASP A 205 -13.62 31.38 -13.62
C ASP A 205 -14.93 31.53 -14.42
N TYR A 206 -15.90 30.65 -14.19
CA TYR A 206 -17.19 30.73 -14.85
C TYR A 206 -17.99 31.98 -14.45
N LEU A 207 -18.08 32.28 -13.15
CA LEU A 207 -18.78 33.48 -12.66
C LEU A 207 -18.11 34.77 -13.14
N ALA A 208 -16.78 34.79 -13.19
CA ALA A 208 -16.02 35.93 -13.70
C ALA A 208 -16.25 36.17 -15.19
N ARG A 209 -16.26 35.10 -16.01
CA ARG A 209 -16.55 35.19 -17.45
C ARG A 209 -17.96 35.69 -17.74
N LEU A 210 -18.92 35.36 -16.88
CA LEU A 210 -20.29 35.83 -16.98
C LEU A 210 -20.51 37.23 -16.39
N GLY A 211 -19.49 37.82 -15.75
CA GLY A 211 -19.56 39.17 -15.19
C GLY A 211 -20.28 39.29 -13.85
N TYR A 212 -20.57 38.17 -13.17
CA TYR A 212 -21.18 38.20 -11.82
C TYR A 212 -20.17 38.59 -10.73
N ILE A 213 -18.89 38.35 -10.98
CA ILE A 213 -17.77 38.82 -10.17
C ILE A 213 -16.70 39.40 -11.09
N ASP A 214 -15.98 40.41 -10.63
CA ASP A 214 -14.83 40.94 -11.37
C ASP A 214 -13.54 40.13 -11.07
N SER A 215 -12.47 40.46 -11.78
CA SER A 215 -11.17 39.80 -11.65
C SER A 215 -10.52 40.01 -10.27
N SER A 216 -10.81 41.11 -9.59
CA SER A 216 -10.28 41.40 -8.24
C SER A 216 -10.97 40.52 -7.22
N VAL A 217 -12.29 40.44 -7.25
CA VAL A 217 -13.09 39.54 -6.40
C VAL A 217 -12.69 38.09 -6.65
N ALA A 218 -12.55 37.68 -7.91
CA ALA A 218 -12.06 36.34 -8.27
C ALA A 218 -10.66 36.04 -7.69
N SER A 219 -9.74 37.00 -7.74
CA SER A 219 -8.40 36.87 -7.17
C SER A 219 -8.43 36.69 -5.66
N ILE A 220 -9.24 37.50 -4.95
CA ILE A 220 -9.41 37.40 -3.49
C ILE A 220 -9.96 36.03 -3.10
N ILE A 221 -11.00 35.55 -3.80
CA ILE A 221 -11.57 34.20 -3.58
C ILE A 221 -10.48 33.14 -3.70
N MET A 222 -9.69 33.19 -4.77
CA MET A 222 -8.64 32.18 -5.01
C MET A 222 -7.52 32.26 -3.97
N GLN A 223 -7.19 33.45 -3.46
CA GLN A 223 -6.20 33.62 -2.40
C GLN A 223 -6.68 33.06 -1.07
N ILE A 224 -7.93 33.35 -0.67
CA ILE A 224 -8.54 32.76 0.53
C ILE A 224 -8.67 31.23 0.37
N HIS A 225 -9.07 30.75 -0.80
CA HIS A 225 -9.14 29.31 -1.09
C HIS A 225 -7.78 28.62 -0.91
N GLY A 226 -6.70 29.23 -1.42
CA GLY A 226 -5.34 28.71 -1.23
C GLY A 226 -4.93 28.62 0.25
N ILE A 227 -5.13 29.70 1.02
CA ILE A 227 -4.78 29.75 2.45
C ILE A 227 -5.57 28.70 3.25
N THR A 228 -6.88 28.66 3.04
CA THR A 228 -7.77 27.70 3.74
C THR A 228 -7.49 26.26 3.33
N SER A 229 -7.09 25.99 2.07
CA SER A 229 -6.68 24.64 1.65
C SER A 229 -5.44 24.16 2.37
N ARG A 230 -4.42 25.02 2.52
CA ARG A 230 -3.21 24.69 3.28
C ARG A 230 -3.56 24.29 4.72
N ALA A 231 -4.43 25.06 5.38
CA ALA A 231 -4.86 24.79 6.75
C ALA A 231 -5.58 23.43 6.89
N ILE A 232 -6.49 23.13 5.96
CA ILE A 232 -7.26 21.88 5.93
C ILE A 232 -6.35 20.66 5.69
N HIS A 233 -5.27 20.84 4.91
CA HIS A 233 -4.28 19.78 4.68
C HIS A 233 -3.24 19.66 5.80
N GLY A 234 -3.41 20.38 6.92
CA GLY A 234 -2.53 20.30 8.08
C GLY A 234 -1.23 21.10 7.95
N GLU A 235 -1.13 22.01 6.98
CA GLU A 235 0.01 22.91 6.87
C GLU A 235 -0.10 24.08 7.85
N GLU A 236 1.04 24.52 8.37
CA GLU A 236 1.11 25.73 9.19
C GLU A 236 0.73 26.98 8.39
N ILE A 237 -0.13 27.79 9.00
CA ILE A 237 -0.56 29.08 8.47
C ILE A 237 0.14 30.20 9.23
N SER A 238 0.77 31.11 8.49
CA SER A 238 1.38 32.30 9.09
C SER A 238 0.31 33.24 9.66
N LYS A 239 0.69 33.99 10.71
CA LYS A 239 -0.17 35.03 11.29
C LYS A 239 -0.65 36.06 10.25
N GLY A 240 0.20 36.39 9.27
CA GLY A 240 -0.17 37.30 8.17
C GLY A 240 -1.27 36.73 7.27
N GLN A 241 -1.19 35.44 6.92
CA GLN A 241 -2.23 34.77 6.13
C GLN A 241 -3.54 34.65 6.91
N PHE A 242 -3.48 34.31 8.19
CA PHE A 242 -4.67 34.27 9.04
C PHE A 242 -5.32 35.65 9.14
N ASN A 243 -4.55 36.68 9.46
CA ASN A 243 -5.05 38.06 9.56
C ASN A 243 -5.64 38.56 8.24
N PHE A 244 -5.05 38.20 7.10
CA PHE A 244 -5.59 38.52 5.78
C PHE A 244 -6.98 37.91 5.58
N VAL A 245 -7.13 36.60 5.86
CA VAL A 245 -8.43 35.92 5.74
C VAL A 245 -9.44 36.53 6.73
N HIS A 246 -9.04 36.70 7.98
CA HIS A 246 -9.90 37.26 9.03
C HIS A 246 -10.38 38.69 8.70
N GLY A 247 -9.51 39.51 8.10
CA GLY A 247 -9.84 40.88 7.71
C GLY A 247 -10.66 41.00 6.42
N THR A 248 -10.55 40.04 5.49
CA THR A 248 -11.11 40.16 4.13
C THR A 248 -12.35 39.28 3.91
N ALA A 249 -12.43 38.13 4.58
CA ALA A 249 -13.50 37.17 4.37
C ALA A 249 -14.91 37.69 4.71
N PRO A 250 -15.15 38.46 5.80
CA PRO A 250 -16.49 38.96 6.12
C PRO A 250 -17.08 39.82 5.00
N ASP A 251 -16.28 40.73 4.44
CA ASP A 251 -16.70 41.61 3.35
C ASP A 251 -16.92 40.83 2.06
N LEU A 252 -16.01 39.89 1.73
CA LEU A 252 -16.18 39.02 0.56
C LEU A 252 -17.48 38.20 0.66
N ILE A 253 -17.75 37.59 1.81
CA ILE A 253 -18.97 36.79 2.00
C ILE A 253 -20.20 37.69 1.88
N THR A 254 -20.16 38.92 2.39
CA THR A 254 -21.23 39.90 2.23
C THR A 254 -21.47 40.21 0.75
N ILE A 255 -20.40 40.49 -0.01
CA ILE A 255 -20.50 40.73 -1.46
C ILE A 255 -21.14 39.53 -2.17
N LEU A 256 -20.68 38.31 -1.89
CA LEU A 256 -21.22 37.10 -2.53
C LEU A 256 -22.70 36.86 -2.20
N LYS A 257 -23.15 37.21 -0.99
CA LYS A 257 -24.56 37.11 -0.60
C LYS A 257 -25.46 38.11 -1.34
N GLU A 258 -24.94 39.30 -1.64
CA GLU A 258 -25.70 40.33 -2.36
C GLU A 258 -25.79 40.09 -3.87
N ILE A 259 -24.98 39.18 -4.43
CA ILE A 259 -25.15 38.73 -5.81
C ILE A 259 -26.47 37.99 -5.91
N LYS A 260 -27.47 38.71 -6.41
CA LYS A 260 -28.80 38.22 -6.78
C LYS A 260 -28.91 38.24 -8.29
N ILE A 261 -29.56 37.22 -8.83
CA ILE A 261 -29.90 37.19 -10.24
C ILE A 261 -31.20 37.93 -10.42
N LEU A 262 -31.15 39.05 -11.14
CA LEU A 262 -32.35 39.67 -11.67
C LEU A 262 -32.95 38.69 -12.67
N GLY A 263 -34.08 38.10 -12.31
CA GLY A 263 -34.87 37.22 -13.19
C GLY A 263 -35.41 37.96 -14.41
#